data_AF-A0A3D3WXQ7-F1
#
_entry.id   AF-A0A3D3WXQ7-F1
#
_cell.length_a   1.000
_cell.length_b   1.000
_cell.length_c   1.000
_cell.angle_alpha   90.00
_cell.angle_beta   90.00
_cell.angle_gamma   90.00
#
_symmetry.space_group_name_H-M   'P 1'
#
loop_
_entity.id
_entity.type
_entity.pdbx_description
1 polymer ?
#
loop_
_entity_poly.entity_id
_entity_poly.type
_entity_poly.pdbx_seq_one_letter_code
_entity_poly.pdbx_strand_id
1 'polypeptide(L)'
;MGEPTWTREKLQRLVHREIGDYQLIVVSNRQPYVHELVEGRISINSPAGGLTTAIDPLMQECGGTWVAYGGGEGDYYAVDEKNRVQVPPDDPSYTLRLVWLTEQEQKGYYAGFSNEGLWPLCHNAFIEPTFQAADWETYKTVNNVFARQVLDEIDGRPAAVFTQDYHLALLPRLLREADPDIITGQFWHIPWPTYEIFRICPWGDQLLDGLLGNDLLGFHIGDHCDNFMEAASRVIGSQVHDEYNLVYQKEEPTIVRPFPISVDFEAINEESQSPEVTLEIERVMDEFDLGGKVVGLGIDRIDYTKGIPHRIRSIGRFFEKNPEYTGKVVFVQAGVMSRANIHAYQQLSAQIDHELEDVNGRFSTDNWQPIIYLPDDLPAVTLAALRRIARFCVVSSLHDGMNLVAKEYVASRFDEDGVLILSPFTGSAHELTDSLIVNPYATEEFADAILDAVEMPAEERRERMVRMRDVVEENNIYMWAARLFVDMMQGARRSRRPIRSL
;
A
#
# COMPACT_ATOMS: atom_id res chain seq x y z
N MET A 1 8.01 -26.91 7.42
CA MET A 1 7.01 -25.94 6.96
C MET A 1 5.74 -26.72 6.64
N GLY A 2 4.65 -26.43 7.35
CA GLY A 2 3.33 -27.00 7.02
C GLY A 2 2.80 -26.34 5.75
N GLU A 3 1.79 -26.90 5.12
CA GLU A 3 1.11 -26.20 4.01
C GLU A 3 0.60 -24.83 4.49
N PRO A 4 0.76 -23.74 3.71
CA PRO A 4 0.18 -22.45 4.04
C PRO A 4 -1.30 -22.59 4.35
N THR A 5 -1.74 -21.99 5.46
CA THR A 5 -3.13 -22.10 5.92
C THR A 5 -4.10 -21.60 4.83
N TRP A 6 -3.73 -20.54 4.11
CA TRP A 6 -4.45 -20.00 2.97
C TRP A 6 -3.58 -19.92 1.72
N THR A 7 -4.07 -20.54 0.65
CA THR A 7 -3.44 -20.55 -0.69
C THR A 7 -4.36 -19.87 -1.69
N ARG A 8 -3.81 -19.58 -2.86
CA ARG A 8 -4.53 -19.07 -4.03
C ARG A 8 -5.80 -19.88 -4.35
N GLU A 9 -5.70 -21.21 -4.41
CA GLU A 9 -6.82 -22.12 -4.75
C GLU A 9 -7.88 -22.21 -3.64
N LYS A 10 -7.48 -22.03 -2.37
CA LYS A 10 -8.44 -21.96 -1.25
C LYS A 10 -9.25 -20.66 -1.31
N LEU A 11 -8.58 -19.53 -1.62
CA LEU A 11 -9.25 -18.25 -1.81
C LEU A 11 -10.20 -18.30 -3.01
N GLN A 12 -9.75 -18.82 -4.16
CA GLN A 12 -10.58 -18.95 -5.35
C GLN A 12 -11.91 -19.68 -5.04
N ARG A 13 -11.84 -20.85 -4.40
CA ARG A 13 -13.03 -21.63 -4.02
C ARG A 13 -13.93 -20.88 -3.04
N LEU A 14 -13.35 -20.14 -2.10
CA LEU A 14 -14.09 -19.32 -1.15
C LEU A 14 -14.85 -18.20 -1.86
N VAL A 15 -14.16 -17.43 -2.70
CA VAL A 15 -14.75 -16.28 -3.38
C VAL A 15 -15.88 -16.73 -4.31
N HIS A 16 -15.67 -17.77 -5.12
CA HIS A 16 -16.73 -18.34 -5.96
C HIS A 16 -17.95 -18.78 -5.15
N ARG A 17 -17.75 -19.35 -3.95
CA ARG A 17 -18.83 -19.78 -3.06
C ARG A 17 -19.59 -18.59 -2.44
N GLU A 18 -18.88 -17.57 -1.97
CA GLU A 18 -19.51 -16.44 -1.28
C GLU A 18 -20.20 -15.47 -2.26
N ILE A 19 -19.55 -15.18 -3.38
CA ILE A 19 -20.06 -14.27 -4.44
C ILE A 19 -21.28 -14.88 -5.14
N GLY A 20 -21.26 -16.19 -5.46
CA GLY A 20 -22.38 -16.84 -6.13
C GLY A 20 -22.69 -16.21 -7.49
N ASP A 21 -23.94 -15.78 -7.70
CA ASP A 21 -24.40 -15.22 -8.98
C ASP A 21 -24.10 -13.71 -9.14
N TYR A 22 -23.46 -13.08 -8.15
CA TYR A 22 -23.11 -11.67 -8.22
C TYR A 22 -21.91 -11.45 -9.14
N GLN A 23 -21.93 -10.38 -9.93
CA GLN A 23 -20.74 -9.93 -10.63
C GLN A 23 -19.75 -9.31 -9.67
N LEU A 24 -18.49 -9.75 -9.71
CA LEU A 24 -17.40 -9.08 -9.00
C LEU A 24 -16.89 -7.90 -9.84
N ILE A 25 -16.94 -6.71 -9.24
CA ILE A 25 -16.33 -5.51 -9.82
C ILE A 25 -15.34 -4.93 -8.81
N VAL A 26 -14.06 -4.86 -9.17
CA VAL A 26 -13.06 -4.11 -8.41
C VAL A 26 -12.93 -2.72 -9.00
N VAL A 27 -12.82 -1.68 -8.17
CA VAL A 27 -12.64 -0.30 -8.64
C VAL A 27 -11.47 0.35 -7.94
N SER A 28 -10.51 0.89 -8.67
CA SER A 28 -9.35 1.57 -8.11
C SER A 28 -8.93 2.77 -8.95
N ASN A 29 -8.12 3.66 -8.36
CA ASN A 29 -7.49 4.73 -9.14
C ASN A 29 -6.41 4.21 -10.10
N ARG A 30 -5.64 3.18 -9.72
CA ARG A 30 -4.55 2.65 -10.55
C ARG A 30 -4.92 1.32 -11.20
N GLN A 31 -4.63 1.20 -12.48
CA GLN A 31 -4.71 -0.06 -13.23
C GLN A 31 -3.53 -0.99 -12.93
N PRO A 32 -3.73 -2.32 -13.00
CA PRO A 32 -2.68 -3.32 -12.80
C PRO A 32 -1.74 -3.49 -14.01
N TYR A 33 -2.22 -3.19 -15.22
CA TYR A 33 -1.47 -3.29 -16.47
C TYR A 33 -1.59 -1.97 -17.22
N VAL A 34 -0.45 -1.35 -17.55
CA VAL A 34 -0.35 -0.08 -18.28
C VAL A 34 0.23 -0.37 -19.66
N HIS A 35 -0.45 0.09 -20.71
CA HIS A 35 0.05 -0.02 -22.07
C HIS A 35 0.77 1.27 -22.46
N GLU A 36 2.05 1.18 -22.75
CA GLU A 36 2.89 2.27 -23.21
C GLU A 36 3.21 2.13 -24.70
N LEU A 37 3.43 3.26 -25.38
CA LEU A 37 3.90 3.27 -26.76
C LEU A 37 5.42 3.41 -26.81
N VAL A 38 6.10 2.30 -27.08
CA VAL A 38 7.56 2.27 -27.24
C VAL A 38 7.89 1.98 -28.70
N GLU A 39 8.52 2.95 -29.37
CA GLU A 39 8.91 2.85 -30.79
C GLU A 39 7.75 2.46 -31.73
N GLY A 40 6.53 2.92 -31.42
CA GLY A 40 5.32 2.63 -32.21
C GLY A 40 4.74 1.23 -31.98
N ARG A 41 5.20 0.51 -30.95
CA ARG A 41 4.62 -0.77 -30.49
C ARG A 41 4.09 -0.62 -29.08
N ILE A 42 3.04 -1.38 -28.78
CA ILE A 42 2.51 -1.45 -27.42
C ILE A 42 3.45 -2.31 -26.58
N SER A 43 3.97 -1.71 -25.52
CA SER A 43 4.71 -2.38 -24.45
C SER A 43 3.85 -2.37 -23.19
N ILE A 44 3.86 -3.45 -22.43
CA ILE A 44 3.03 -3.56 -21.22
C ILE A 44 3.93 -3.46 -20.01
N ASN A 45 3.58 -2.55 -19.11
CA ASN A 45 4.24 -2.39 -17.83
C ASN A 45 3.24 -2.73 -16.71
N SER A 46 3.69 -3.50 -15.72
CA SER A 46 2.90 -3.81 -14.52
C SER A 46 3.44 -2.98 -13.36
N PRO A 47 2.75 -1.92 -12.91
CA PRO A 47 3.28 -1.05 -11.88
C PRO A 47 3.46 -1.80 -10.56
N ALA A 48 4.65 -1.70 -9.96
CA ALA A 48 4.99 -2.25 -8.64
C ALA A 48 4.32 -1.45 -7.48
N GLY A 49 3.00 -1.29 -7.53
CA GLY A 49 2.21 -0.68 -6.47
C GLY A 49 1.71 -1.72 -5.47
N GLY A 50 1.80 -1.44 -4.17
CA GLY A 50 1.34 -2.39 -3.13
C GLY A 50 -0.13 -2.81 -3.28
N LEU A 51 -1.00 -1.91 -3.76
CA LEU A 51 -2.40 -2.22 -4.05
C LEU A 51 -2.56 -3.14 -5.27
N THR A 52 -1.94 -2.80 -6.40
CA THR A 52 -2.09 -3.60 -7.64
C THR A 52 -1.49 -5.00 -7.45
N THR A 53 -0.32 -5.08 -6.81
CA THR A 53 0.35 -6.35 -6.47
C THR A 53 -0.50 -7.24 -5.54
N ALA A 54 -1.28 -6.62 -4.66
CA ALA A 54 -2.16 -7.35 -3.74
C ALA A 54 -3.47 -7.84 -4.38
N ILE A 55 -4.07 -7.03 -5.26
CA ILE A 55 -5.41 -7.27 -5.81
C ILE A 55 -5.38 -8.05 -7.13
N ASP A 56 -4.32 -7.94 -7.92
CA ASP A 56 -4.21 -8.64 -9.21
C ASP A 56 -4.26 -10.16 -9.10
N PRO A 57 -3.49 -10.83 -8.20
CA PRO A 57 -3.61 -12.28 -8.02
C PRO A 57 -5.02 -12.72 -7.61
N LEU A 58 -5.72 -11.90 -6.83
CA LEU A 58 -7.11 -12.15 -6.46
C LEU A 58 -8.03 -12.08 -7.70
N MET A 59 -7.87 -11.07 -8.56
CA MET A 59 -8.69 -10.91 -9.77
C MET A 59 -8.43 -12.01 -10.80
N GLN A 60 -7.18 -12.44 -10.96
CA GLN A 60 -6.84 -13.57 -11.85
C GLN A 60 -7.57 -14.86 -11.45
N GLU A 61 -7.74 -15.07 -10.15
CA GLU A 61 -8.42 -16.26 -9.66
C GLU A 61 -9.94 -16.14 -9.68
N CYS A 62 -10.47 -14.96 -9.37
CA CYS A 62 -11.90 -14.75 -9.16
C CYS A 62 -12.64 -14.33 -10.44
N GLY A 63 -11.91 -13.86 -11.46
CA GLY A 63 -12.48 -13.25 -12.64
C GLY A 63 -13.21 -11.94 -12.33
N GLY A 64 -14.11 -11.54 -13.23
CA GLY A 64 -14.90 -10.32 -13.11
C GLY A 64 -14.29 -9.14 -13.86
N THR A 65 -14.66 -7.93 -13.45
CA THR A 65 -14.21 -6.69 -14.10
C THR A 65 -13.47 -5.79 -13.11
N TRP A 66 -12.27 -5.35 -13.46
CA TRP A 66 -11.54 -4.30 -12.76
C TRP A 66 -11.73 -2.98 -13.50
N VAL A 67 -12.40 -2.00 -12.88
CA VAL A 67 -12.54 -0.64 -13.40
C VAL A 67 -11.44 0.25 -12.83
N ALA A 68 -10.61 0.86 -13.67
CA ALA A 68 -9.50 1.71 -13.23
C ALA A 68 -9.25 2.87 -14.19
N TYR A 69 -8.55 3.91 -13.74
CA TYR A 69 -8.11 4.99 -14.65
C TYR A 69 -7.03 4.47 -15.61
N GLY A 70 -7.22 4.71 -16.91
CA GLY A 70 -6.26 4.41 -17.97
C GLY A 70 -5.27 5.55 -18.15
N GLY A 71 -4.01 5.30 -17.78
CA GLY A 71 -2.96 6.33 -17.72
C GLY A 71 -1.84 6.19 -18.75
N GLY A 72 -1.77 5.08 -19.47
CA GLY A 72 -0.73 4.81 -20.47
C GLY A 72 -1.09 5.36 -21.84
N GLU A 73 -0.10 5.85 -22.58
CA GLU A 73 -0.33 6.40 -23.93
C GLU A 73 -0.84 5.33 -24.92
N GLY A 74 -0.49 4.06 -24.68
CA GLY A 74 -0.90 2.90 -25.46
C GLY A 74 -2.29 2.36 -25.11
N ASP A 75 -2.86 2.75 -23.97
CA ASP A 75 -4.11 2.18 -23.47
C ASP A 75 -5.27 2.37 -24.45
N TYR A 76 -5.36 3.52 -25.11
CA TYR A 76 -6.39 3.82 -26.12
C TYR A 76 -6.37 2.86 -27.31
N TYR A 77 -5.22 2.25 -27.61
CA TYR A 77 -5.05 1.33 -28.72
C TYR A 77 -5.23 -0.14 -28.30
N ALA A 78 -5.20 -0.42 -27.00
CA ALA A 78 -5.30 -1.77 -26.45
C ALA A 78 -6.74 -2.20 -26.14
N VAL A 79 -7.65 -1.25 -25.96
CA VAL A 79 -9.03 -1.52 -25.54
C VAL A 79 -10.03 -1.67 -26.68
N ASP A 80 -11.14 -2.34 -26.41
CA ASP A 80 -12.32 -2.43 -27.27
C ASP A 80 -13.19 -1.14 -27.23
N GLU A 81 -14.29 -1.16 -27.98
CA GLU A 81 -15.28 -0.06 -28.06
C GLU A 81 -15.96 0.31 -26.73
N LYS A 82 -15.86 -0.56 -25.71
CA LYS A 82 -16.37 -0.33 -24.35
C LYS A 82 -15.24 0.01 -23.37
N ASN A 83 -14.05 0.33 -23.88
CA ASN A 83 -12.83 0.59 -23.13
C ASN A 83 -12.37 -0.62 -22.30
N ARG A 84 -12.59 -1.84 -22.79
CA ARG A 84 -12.21 -3.08 -22.09
C ARG A 84 -11.03 -3.77 -22.77
N VAL A 85 -10.21 -4.43 -21.97
CA VAL A 85 -9.12 -5.31 -22.41
C VAL A 85 -9.08 -6.54 -21.51
N GLN A 86 -8.77 -7.71 -22.08
CA GLN A 86 -8.60 -8.93 -21.29
C GLN A 86 -7.18 -8.96 -20.70
N VAL A 87 -7.06 -9.32 -19.43
CA VAL A 87 -5.79 -9.34 -18.70
C VAL A 87 -5.72 -10.55 -17.76
N PRO A 88 -4.52 -11.02 -17.36
CA PRO A 88 -3.20 -10.62 -17.84
C PRO A 88 -2.99 -10.87 -19.35
N PRO A 89 -2.06 -10.17 -20.02
CA PRO A 89 -1.91 -10.26 -21.47
C PRO A 89 -1.59 -11.66 -21.99
N ASP A 90 -0.80 -12.44 -21.24
CA ASP A 90 -0.32 -13.77 -21.66
C ASP A 90 -1.31 -14.90 -21.34
N ASP A 91 -2.10 -14.76 -20.28
CA ASP A 91 -3.12 -15.73 -19.85
C ASP A 91 -4.37 -15.01 -19.33
N PRO A 92 -5.25 -14.52 -20.23
CA PRO A 92 -6.32 -13.62 -19.81
C PRO A 92 -7.39 -14.33 -18.97
N SER A 93 -7.61 -13.80 -17.76
CA SER A 93 -8.48 -14.38 -16.73
C SER A 93 -9.57 -13.43 -16.25
N TYR A 94 -9.42 -12.12 -16.44
CA TYR A 94 -10.43 -11.12 -16.09
C TYR A 94 -10.43 -9.92 -17.06
N THR A 95 -11.44 -9.07 -16.92
CA THR A 95 -11.59 -7.87 -17.76
C THR A 95 -11.05 -6.64 -17.03
N LEU A 96 -10.17 -5.87 -17.66
CA LEU A 96 -9.82 -4.51 -17.24
C LEU A 96 -10.63 -3.52 -18.06
N ARG A 97 -11.38 -2.63 -17.40
CA ARG A 97 -12.15 -1.55 -18.00
C ARG A 97 -11.54 -0.21 -17.62
N LEU A 98 -11.20 0.58 -18.63
CA LEU A 98 -10.50 1.85 -18.45
C LEU A 98 -11.45 3.03 -18.37
N VAL A 99 -11.17 3.91 -17.41
CA VAL A 99 -11.81 5.21 -17.22
C VAL A 99 -10.86 6.28 -17.71
N TRP A 100 -11.33 7.10 -18.65
CA TRP A 100 -10.55 8.21 -19.19
C TRP A 100 -10.80 9.47 -18.38
N LEU A 101 -9.71 10.13 -18.00
CA LEU A 101 -9.73 11.41 -17.31
C LEU A 101 -8.90 12.42 -18.08
N THR A 102 -9.41 13.63 -18.19
CA THR A 102 -8.69 14.77 -18.78
C THR A 102 -7.52 15.19 -17.89
N GLU A 103 -6.56 15.94 -18.45
CA GLU A 103 -5.46 16.52 -17.66
C GLU A 103 -5.96 17.41 -16.51
N GLN A 104 -7.05 18.15 -16.74
CA GLN A 104 -7.66 18.99 -15.70
C GLN A 104 -8.27 18.15 -14.57
N GLU A 105 -8.94 17.04 -14.92
CA GLU A 105 -9.44 16.09 -13.92
C GLU A 105 -8.30 15.45 -13.15
N GLN A 106 -7.25 14.98 -13.82
CA GLN A 106 -6.06 14.43 -13.16
C GLN A 106 -5.41 15.45 -12.21
N LYS A 107 -5.33 16.70 -12.61
CA LYS A 107 -4.79 17.77 -11.77
C LYS A 107 -5.67 18.02 -10.54
N GLY A 108 -6.97 18.21 -10.70
CA GLY A 108 -7.85 18.57 -9.58
C GLY A 108 -8.19 17.40 -8.65
N TYR A 109 -8.44 16.22 -9.21
CA TYR A 109 -8.81 15.03 -8.44
C TYR A 109 -7.60 14.28 -7.87
N TYR A 110 -6.59 13.95 -8.68
CA TYR A 110 -5.47 13.13 -8.25
C TYR A 110 -4.36 13.97 -7.60
N ALA A 111 -3.82 14.98 -8.28
CA ALA A 111 -2.77 15.80 -7.70
C ALA A 111 -3.31 16.68 -6.55
N GLY A 112 -4.40 17.40 -6.78
CA GLY A 112 -5.04 18.30 -5.82
C GLY A 112 -5.73 17.55 -4.66
N PHE A 113 -7.04 17.30 -4.77
CA PHE A 113 -7.82 16.86 -3.61
C PHE A 113 -7.28 15.57 -2.97
N SER A 114 -6.88 14.58 -3.77
CA SER A 114 -6.38 13.30 -3.25
C SER A 114 -4.99 13.42 -2.63
N ASN A 115 -3.99 13.99 -3.33
CA ASN A 115 -2.59 13.94 -2.88
C ASN A 115 -2.06 15.21 -2.20
N GLU A 116 -2.67 16.38 -2.42
CA GLU A 116 -2.41 17.61 -1.66
C GLU A 116 -3.40 17.79 -0.49
N GLY A 117 -4.60 17.21 -0.57
CA GLY A 117 -5.62 17.29 0.49
C GLY A 117 -5.67 16.05 1.38
N LEU A 118 -6.22 14.94 0.89
CA LEU A 118 -6.50 13.74 1.68
C LEU A 118 -5.24 13.02 2.17
N TRP A 119 -4.21 12.90 1.33
CA TRP A 119 -2.96 12.22 1.71
C TRP A 119 -2.31 12.86 2.94
N PRO A 120 -1.96 14.16 2.96
CA PRO A 120 -1.43 14.80 4.16
C PRO A 120 -2.43 14.86 5.32
N LEU A 121 -3.74 14.98 5.06
CA LEU A 121 -4.75 14.94 6.13
C LEU A 121 -4.72 13.61 6.89
N CYS A 122 -4.57 12.50 6.16
CA CYS A 122 -4.59 11.16 6.74
C CYS A 122 -3.21 10.74 7.28
N HIS A 123 -2.14 11.36 6.80
CA HIS A 123 -0.78 11.08 7.26
C HIS A 123 -0.25 12.22 8.13
N ASN A 124 -0.17 11.99 9.44
CA ASN A 124 0.43 12.87 10.46
C ASN A 124 1.96 13.09 10.30
N ALA A 125 2.44 13.28 9.08
CA ALA A 125 3.83 13.53 8.72
C ALA A 125 4.17 15.03 8.67
N PHE A 126 3.39 15.86 9.38
CA PHE A 126 3.58 17.32 9.51
C PHE A 126 3.60 18.11 8.19
N ILE A 127 2.97 17.58 7.15
CA ILE A 127 2.67 18.31 5.91
C ILE A 127 1.25 18.87 6.01
N GLU A 128 1.11 20.18 5.79
CA GLU A 128 -0.20 20.84 5.84
C GLU A 128 -1.07 20.38 4.65
N PRO A 129 -2.30 19.87 4.89
CA PRO A 129 -3.21 19.54 3.81
C PRO A 129 -3.75 20.80 3.14
N THR A 130 -3.77 20.81 1.81
CA THR A 130 -4.28 21.91 1.00
C THR A 130 -5.65 21.55 0.42
N PHE A 131 -6.64 22.42 0.67
CA PHE A 131 -8.01 22.23 0.21
C PHE A 131 -8.46 23.38 -0.69
N GLN A 132 -8.68 23.08 -1.98
CA GLN A 132 -9.25 24.03 -2.94
C GLN A 132 -10.65 23.58 -3.34
N ALA A 133 -11.60 24.53 -3.38
CA ALA A 133 -12.98 24.22 -3.75
C ALA A 133 -13.09 23.65 -5.19
N ALA A 134 -12.27 24.14 -6.11
CA ALA A 134 -12.24 23.63 -7.49
C ALA A 134 -11.77 22.16 -7.56
N ASP A 135 -10.79 21.79 -6.73
CA ASP A 135 -10.29 20.42 -6.65
C ASP A 135 -11.34 19.49 -6.05
N TRP A 136 -12.10 19.95 -5.05
CA TRP A 136 -13.25 19.21 -4.50
C TRP A 136 -14.35 18.97 -5.54
N GLU A 137 -14.73 20.00 -6.31
CA GLU A 137 -15.73 19.83 -7.38
C GLU A 137 -15.24 18.85 -8.46
N THR A 138 -13.94 18.90 -8.77
CA THR A 138 -13.31 17.94 -9.68
C THR A 138 -13.34 16.53 -9.08
N TYR A 139 -13.04 16.39 -7.79
CA TYR A 139 -13.05 15.10 -7.09
C TYR A 139 -14.44 14.44 -7.11
N LYS A 140 -15.51 15.22 -6.86
CA LYS A 140 -16.89 14.77 -7.02
C LYS A 140 -17.21 14.38 -8.46
N THR A 141 -16.77 15.18 -9.42
CA THR A 141 -16.99 14.92 -10.85
C THR A 141 -16.37 13.59 -11.26
N VAL A 142 -15.11 13.35 -10.89
CA VAL A 142 -14.41 12.08 -11.19
C VAL A 142 -15.07 10.89 -10.51
N ASN A 143 -15.45 10.99 -9.23
CA ASN A 143 -16.19 9.92 -8.55
C ASN A 143 -17.52 9.58 -9.27
N ASN A 144 -18.21 10.59 -9.83
CA ASN A 144 -19.40 10.37 -10.67
C ASN A 144 -19.08 9.70 -12.00
N VAL A 145 -17.94 10.00 -12.63
CA VAL A 145 -17.48 9.31 -13.84
C VAL A 145 -17.27 7.82 -13.54
N PHE A 146 -16.54 7.49 -12.46
CA PHE A 146 -16.37 6.11 -12.02
C PHE A 146 -17.69 5.42 -11.73
N ALA A 147 -18.62 6.07 -11.00
CA ALA A 147 -19.94 5.51 -10.73
C ALA A 147 -20.70 5.13 -12.00
N ARG A 148 -20.69 6.00 -13.03
CA ARG A 148 -21.32 5.71 -14.33
C ARG A 148 -20.70 4.52 -15.04
N GLN A 149 -19.36 4.42 -15.03
CA GLN A 149 -18.66 3.29 -15.67
C GLN A 149 -18.94 1.96 -14.96
N VAL A 150 -19.00 1.98 -13.62
CA VAL A 150 -19.37 0.81 -12.82
C VAL A 150 -20.81 0.40 -13.10
N LEU A 151 -21.77 1.33 -13.07
CA LEU A 151 -23.19 1.02 -13.32
C LEU A 151 -23.44 0.48 -14.74
N ASP A 152 -22.74 1.03 -15.74
CA ASP A 152 -22.80 0.53 -17.12
C ASP A 152 -22.18 -0.88 -17.24
N GLU A 153 -21.16 -1.21 -16.45
CA GLU A 153 -20.59 -2.56 -16.42
C GLU A 153 -21.54 -3.59 -15.78
N ILE A 154 -22.22 -3.18 -14.71
CA ILE A 154 -23.20 -4.00 -13.99
C ILE A 154 -24.37 -4.36 -14.91
N ASP A 155 -24.86 -3.40 -15.70
CA ASP A 155 -25.95 -3.58 -16.67
C ASP A 155 -27.20 -4.22 -16.02
N GLY A 156 -27.55 -3.72 -14.81
CA GLY A 156 -28.72 -4.17 -14.03
C GLY A 156 -28.64 -5.58 -13.43
N ARG A 157 -27.47 -6.23 -13.46
CA ARG A 157 -27.26 -7.54 -12.84
C ARG A 157 -26.90 -7.41 -11.35
N PRO A 158 -27.16 -8.44 -10.52
CA PRO A 158 -26.64 -8.46 -9.16
C PRO A 158 -25.12 -8.29 -9.17
N ALA A 159 -24.59 -7.34 -8.41
CA ALA A 159 -23.16 -7.03 -8.38
C ALA A 159 -22.63 -6.78 -6.96
N ALA A 160 -21.39 -7.17 -6.76
CA ALA A 160 -20.57 -6.85 -5.60
C ALA A 160 -19.41 -5.98 -6.06
N VAL A 161 -19.40 -4.73 -5.60
CA VAL A 161 -18.41 -3.71 -5.97
C VAL A 161 -17.43 -3.54 -4.82
N PHE A 162 -16.16 -3.86 -5.08
CA PHE A 162 -15.06 -3.72 -4.12
C PHE A 162 -14.16 -2.52 -4.49
N THR A 163 -14.43 -1.39 -3.85
CA THR A 163 -13.75 -0.12 -4.08
C THR A 163 -12.42 -0.07 -3.32
N GLN A 164 -11.39 0.47 -3.96
CA GLN A 164 -10.08 0.62 -3.36
C GLN A 164 -9.75 2.08 -3.11
N ASP A 165 -9.44 2.34 -1.84
CA ASP A 165 -8.65 3.46 -1.35
C ASP A 165 -9.30 4.87 -1.41
N TYR A 166 -8.55 5.84 -0.91
CA TYR A 166 -8.99 7.20 -0.60
C TYR A 166 -9.41 8.06 -1.79
N HIS A 167 -9.10 7.66 -3.02
CA HIS A 167 -9.47 8.43 -4.21
C HIS A 167 -10.96 8.30 -4.56
N LEU A 168 -11.62 7.24 -4.10
CA LEU A 168 -12.98 6.89 -4.49
C LEU A 168 -13.94 6.91 -3.29
N ALA A 169 -13.72 7.83 -2.35
CA ALA A 169 -14.49 7.90 -1.10
C ALA A 169 -15.99 8.16 -1.29
N LEU A 170 -16.41 8.73 -2.43
CA LEU A 170 -17.83 9.06 -2.69
C LEU A 170 -18.55 7.99 -3.51
N LEU A 171 -17.80 7.13 -4.20
CA LEU A 171 -18.32 6.10 -5.07
C LEU A 171 -19.39 5.20 -4.40
N PRO A 172 -19.19 4.70 -3.16
CA PRO A 172 -20.15 3.78 -2.54
C PRO A 172 -21.55 4.39 -2.39
N ARG A 173 -21.63 5.65 -1.94
CA ARG A 173 -22.90 6.39 -1.81
C ARG A 173 -23.58 6.58 -3.17
N LEU A 174 -22.82 6.96 -4.20
CA LEU A 174 -23.34 7.14 -5.56
C LEU A 174 -23.93 5.84 -6.12
N LEU A 175 -23.28 4.71 -5.88
CA LEU A 175 -23.77 3.39 -6.31
C LEU A 175 -25.04 3.00 -5.56
N ARG A 176 -25.06 3.18 -4.23
CA ARG A 176 -26.21 2.85 -3.40
C ARG A 176 -27.45 3.67 -3.73
N GLU A 177 -27.29 4.94 -4.06
CA GLU A 177 -28.40 5.81 -4.50
C GLU A 177 -28.93 5.42 -5.88
N ALA A 178 -28.08 4.87 -6.75
CA ALA A 178 -28.47 4.40 -8.07
C ALA A 178 -29.18 3.04 -8.00
N ASP A 179 -28.67 2.11 -7.19
CA ASP A 179 -29.25 0.80 -6.95
C ASP A 179 -28.88 0.28 -5.55
N PRO A 180 -29.85 0.21 -4.61
CA PRO A 180 -29.61 -0.24 -3.24
C PRO A 180 -29.30 -1.75 -3.14
N ASP A 181 -29.53 -2.52 -4.20
CA ASP A 181 -29.25 -3.96 -4.21
C ASP A 181 -27.77 -4.27 -4.48
N ILE A 182 -27.00 -3.33 -5.02
CA ILE A 182 -25.55 -3.46 -5.20
C ILE A 182 -24.89 -3.66 -3.84
N ILE A 183 -24.08 -4.71 -3.70
CA ILE A 183 -23.27 -4.93 -2.49
C ILE A 183 -22.01 -4.07 -2.62
N THR A 184 -21.74 -3.21 -1.64
CA THR A 184 -20.59 -2.30 -1.67
C THR A 184 -19.62 -2.60 -0.54
N GLY A 185 -18.37 -2.89 -0.89
CA GLY A 185 -17.26 -2.96 0.05
C GLY A 185 -16.19 -1.94 -0.34
N GLN A 186 -15.51 -1.37 0.64
CA GLN A 186 -14.34 -0.53 0.39
C GLN A 186 -13.22 -0.85 1.36
N PHE A 187 -11.99 -0.85 0.87
CA PHE A 187 -10.80 -0.94 1.71
C PHE A 187 -9.97 0.34 1.63
N TRP A 188 -9.68 0.94 2.78
CA TRP A 188 -8.91 2.19 2.92
C TRP A 188 -7.46 1.85 3.27
N HIS A 189 -6.53 2.05 2.31
CA HIS A 189 -5.15 1.54 2.39
C HIS A 189 -4.18 2.50 3.10
N ILE A 190 -4.58 3.74 3.30
CA ILE A 190 -3.78 4.72 4.05
C ILE A 190 -4.24 4.75 5.52
N PRO A 191 -3.54 5.43 6.43
CA PRO A 191 -4.06 5.62 7.78
C PRO A 191 -5.39 6.37 7.79
N TRP A 192 -6.16 6.22 8.88
CA TRP A 192 -7.28 7.10 9.16
C TRP A 192 -6.94 7.99 10.37
N PRO A 193 -7.03 9.33 10.22
CA PRO A 193 -6.59 10.26 11.25
C PRO A 193 -7.59 10.33 12.42
N THR A 194 -7.15 10.80 13.59
CA THR A 194 -8.07 11.08 14.69
C THR A 194 -9.07 12.17 14.33
N TYR A 195 -10.18 12.25 15.06
CA TYR A 195 -11.21 13.27 14.84
C TYR A 195 -10.66 14.71 14.80
N GLU A 196 -9.71 15.04 15.67
CA GLU A 196 -9.11 16.37 15.79
C GLU A 196 -8.39 16.82 14.51
N ILE A 197 -7.80 15.86 13.79
CA ILE A 197 -7.12 16.11 12.52
C ILE A 197 -8.12 16.04 11.37
N PHE A 198 -9.00 15.03 11.36
CA PHE A 198 -9.99 14.85 10.30
C PHE A 198 -10.87 16.10 10.10
N ARG A 199 -11.27 16.77 11.18
CA ARG A 199 -12.12 17.97 11.14
C ARG A 199 -11.49 19.19 10.44
N ILE A 200 -10.21 19.12 10.06
CA ILE A 200 -9.57 20.13 9.20
C ILE A 200 -10.18 20.10 7.79
N CYS A 201 -10.65 18.93 7.33
CA CYS A 201 -11.26 18.81 5.99
C CYS A 201 -12.58 19.59 5.89
N PRO A 202 -12.70 20.56 4.96
CA PRO A 202 -13.92 21.35 4.80
C PRO A 202 -15.16 20.56 4.37
N TRP A 203 -14.95 19.40 3.74
CA TRP A 203 -16.00 18.51 3.22
C TRP A 203 -16.01 17.14 3.91
N GLY A 204 -15.53 17.10 5.16
CA GLY A 204 -15.49 15.87 5.95
C GLY A 204 -16.85 15.20 6.10
N ASP A 205 -17.94 15.98 6.14
CA ASP A 205 -19.32 15.48 6.17
C ASP A 205 -19.70 14.67 4.92
N GLN A 206 -19.40 15.20 3.74
CA GLN A 206 -19.66 14.55 2.45
C GLN A 206 -18.77 13.33 2.25
N LEU A 207 -17.50 13.38 2.71
CA LEU A 207 -16.60 12.22 2.66
C LEU A 207 -17.11 11.08 3.54
N LEU A 208 -17.52 11.38 4.77
CA LEU A 208 -18.07 10.37 5.69
C LEU A 208 -19.38 9.77 5.14
N ASP A 209 -20.30 10.59 4.63
CA ASP A 209 -21.56 10.08 4.03
C ASP A 209 -21.31 9.24 2.77
N GLY A 210 -20.27 9.58 2.00
CA GLY A 210 -19.74 8.80 0.89
C GLY A 210 -19.28 7.40 1.29
N LEU A 211 -18.40 7.34 2.29
CA LEU A 211 -17.82 6.10 2.82
C LEU A 211 -18.86 5.22 3.52
N LEU A 212 -19.85 5.83 4.20
CA LEU A 212 -20.99 5.14 4.81
C LEU A 212 -22.05 4.68 3.77
N GLY A 213 -21.78 4.84 2.47
CA GLY A 213 -22.50 4.13 1.42
C GLY A 213 -22.04 2.68 1.23
N ASN A 214 -21.03 2.21 1.98
CA ASN A 214 -20.58 0.83 1.98
C ASN A 214 -21.44 -0.08 2.88
N ASP A 215 -21.61 -1.34 2.49
CA ASP A 215 -22.00 -2.42 3.41
C ASP A 215 -20.83 -2.81 4.34
N LEU A 216 -19.59 -2.79 3.83
CA LEU A 216 -18.35 -3.04 4.58
C LEU A 216 -17.30 -1.97 4.27
N LEU A 217 -16.75 -1.34 5.32
CA LEU A 217 -15.56 -0.48 5.24
C LEU A 217 -14.42 -1.11 6.03
N GLY A 218 -13.34 -1.43 5.32
CA GLY A 218 -12.13 -2.04 5.88
C GLY A 218 -10.99 -1.06 6.07
N PHE A 219 -10.25 -1.20 7.17
CA PHE A 219 -9.00 -0.49 7.46
C PHE A 219 -7.88 -1.48 7.79
N HIS A 220 -6.64 -1.04 7.92
CA HIS A 220 -5.54 -1.92 8.32
C HIS A 220 -5.58 -2.35 9.79
N ILE A 221 -5.81 -1.43 10.72
CA ILE A 221 -5.71 -1.65 12.17
C ILE A 221 -6.95 -1.15 12.90
N GLY A 222 -7.13 -1.61 14.14
CA GLY A 222 -8.27 -1.26 14.99
C GLY A 222 -8.39 0.24 15.22
N ASP A 223 -7.29 0.91 15.55
CA ASP A 223 -7.26 2.35 15.83
C ASP A 223 -7.83 3.20 14.67
N HIS A 224 -7.59 2.80 13.42
CA HIS A 224 -8.17 3.47 12.25
C HIS A 224 -9.69 3.28 12.17
N CYS A 225 -10.20 2.12 12.58
CA CYS A 225 -11.64 1.86 12.66
C CYS A 225 -12.28 2.75 13.72
N ASP A 226 -11.69 2.80 14.91
CA ASP A 226 -12.18 3.59 16.05
C ASP A 226 -12.20 5.08 15.70
N ASN A 227 -11.11 5.59 15.11
CA ASN A 227 -11.01 6.97 14.66
C ASN A 227 -12.07 7.31 13.58
N PHE A 228 -12.37 6.39 12.66
CA PHE A 228 -13.43 6.58 11.65
C PHE A 228 -14.81 6.65 12.30
N MET A 229 -15.13 5.71 13.19
CA MET A 229 -16.42 5.67 13.88
C MET A 229 -16.63 6.92 14.75
N GLU A 230 -15.58 7.38 15.43
CA GLU A 230 -15.61 8.64 16.18
C GLU A 230 -15.86 9.84 15.26
N ALA A 231 -15.18 9.91 14.11
CA ALA A 231 -15.39 10.97 13.12
C ALA A 231 -16.83 10.96 12.57
N ALA A 232 -17.36 9.79 12.21
CA ALA A 232 -18.75 9.64 11.74
C ALA A 232 -19.76 10.12 12.80
N SER A 233 -19.59 9.71 14.05
CA SER A 233 -20.46 10.14 15.15
C SER A 233 -20.41 11.66 15.38
N ARG A 234 -19.21 12.25 15.43
CA ARG A 234 -19.04 13.66 15.81
C ARG A 234 -19.32 14.65 14.68
N VAL A 235 -19.04 14.30 13.43
CA VAL A 235 -19.17 15.23 12.29
C VAL A 235 -20.58 15.22 11.73
N ILE A 236 -21.16 14.03 11.50
CA ILE A 236 -22.46 13.88 10.83
C ILE A 236 -23.54 13.26 11.71
N GLY A 237 -23.25 12.94 12.97
CA GLY A 237 -24.24 12.45 13.93
C GLY A 237 -24.66 10.99 13.71
N SER A 238 -23.83 10.18 13.04
CA SER A 238 -24.13 8.76 12.81
C SER A 238 -24.24 7.99 14.14
N GLN A 239 -25.11 6.97 14.17
CA GLN A 239 -25.27 6.12 15.34
C GLN A 239 -24.24 5.00 15.29
N VAL A 240 -23.35 4.95 16.28
CA VAL A 240 -22.27 3.96 16.37
C VAL A 240 -22.63 2.90 17.42
N HIS A 241 -22.44 1.64 17.05
CA HIS A 241 -22.52 0.50 17.95
C HIS A 241 -21.13 -0.16 18.03
N ASP A 242 -20.33 0.29 18.99
CA ASP A 242 -18.93 -0.12 19.14
C ASP A 242 -18.76 -1.64 19.32
N GLU A 243 -19.66 -2.29 20.07
CA GLU A 243 -19.60 -3.75 20.30
C GLU A 243 -19.63 -4.58 19.00
N TYR A 244 -20.26 -4.06 17.94
CA TYR A 244 -20.43 -4.74 16.66
C TYR A 244 -19.63 -4.11 15.53
N ASN A 245 -18.87 -3.04 15.81
CA ASN A 245 -18.27 -2.13 14.84
C ASN A 245 -19.23 -1.77 13.70
N LEU A 246 -20.39 -1.23 14.07
CA LEU A 246 -21.48 -0.95 13.15
C LEU A 246 -21.86 0.53 13.23
N VAL A 247 -21.91 1.20 12.09
CA VAL A 247 -22.31 2.60 11.98
C VAL A 247 -23.60 2.69 11.18
N TYR A 248 -24.63 3.34 11.71
CA TYR A 248 -25.85 3.65 11.00
C TYR A 248 -25.86 5.10 10.54
N GLN A 249 -26.04 5.28 9.24
CA GLN A 249 -26.26 6.57 8.61
C GLN A 249 -27.55 6.52 7.79
N LYS A 250 -28.53 7.38 8.10
CA LYS A 250 -29.84 7.37 7.44
C LYS A 250 -30.56 5.99 7.48
N GLU A 251 -30.46 5.30 8.63
CA GLU A 251 -30.96 3.92 8.83
C GLU A 251 -30.22 2.84 8.03
N GLU A 252 -29.18 3.20 7.28
CA GLU A 252 -28.37 2.27 6.51
C GLU A 252 -27.13 1.85 7.33
N PRO A 253 -26.93 0.54 7.56
CA PRO A 253 -25.78 0.01 8.29
C PRO A 253 -24.52 -0.10 7.41
N THR A 254 -23.37 0.30 7.97
CA THR A 254 -22.03 0.01 7.47
C THR A 254 -21.23 -0.71 8.55
N ILE A 255 -20.70 -1.90 8.23
CA ILE A 255 -19.77 -2.62 9.11
C ILE A 255 -18.37 -2.03 8.93
N VAL A 256 -17.66 -1.74 10.01
CA VAL A 256 -16.30 -1.19 10.00
C VAL A 256 -15.34 -2.20 10.63
N ARG A 257 -14.29 -2.64 9.93
CA ARG A 257 -13.39 -3.69 10.48
C ARG A 257 -11.93 -3.57 10.07
N PRO A 258 -11.00 -4.02 10.92
CA PRO A 258 -9.59 -4.12 10.56
C PRO A 258 -9.29 -5.41 9.77
N PHE A 259 -8.60 -5.25 8.65
CA PHE A 259 -7.99 -6.31 7.85
C PHE A 259 -6.55 -5.87 7.47
N PRO A 260 -5.53 -6.30 8.23
CA PRO A 260 -4.15 -5.94 7.92
C PRO A 260 -3.76 -6.59 6.58
N ILE A 261 -3.45 -5.77 5.58
CA ILE A 261 -3.05 -6.27 4.26
C ILE A 261 -1.66 -6.88 4.37
N SER A 262 -1.37 -7.83 3.49
CA SER A 262 -0.11 -8.55 3.51
C SER A 262 0.36 -8.86 2.09
N VAL A 263 1.36 -9.73 1.98
CA VAL A 263 2.05 -10.06 0.72
C VAL A 263 1.74 -11.50 0.30
N ASP A 264 2.02 -11.82 -0.95
CA ASP A 264 2.12 -13.21 -1.40
C ASP A 264 3.43 -13.80 -0.88
N PHE A 265 3.37 -14.37 0.33
CA PHE A 265 4.54 -14.90 1.02
C PHE A 265 5.24 -15.98 0.19
N GLU A 266 4.49 -16.92 -0.38
CA GLU A 266 5.08 -18.05 -1.11
C GLU A 266 5.76 -17.58 -2.39
N ALA A 267 5.10 -16.71 -3.17
CA ALA A 267 5.70 -16.19 -4.40
C ALA A 267 7.02 -15.45 -4.14
N ILE A 268 7.08 -14.61 -3.10
CA ILE A 268 8.31 -13.90 -2.73
C ILE A 268 9.37 -14.88 -2.22
N ASN A 269 8.97 -15.87 -1.42
CA ASN A 269 9.87 -16.89 -0.88
C ASN A 269 10.50 -17.76 -1.99
N GLU A 270 9.72 -18.15 -2.99
CA GLU A 270 10.16 -18.89 -4.17
C GLU A 270 11.04 -18.04 -5.09
N GLU A 271 10.60 -16.81 -5.43
CA GLU A 271 11.38 -15.86 -6.23
C GLU A 271 12.76 -15.64 -5.62
N SER A 272 12.82 -15.46 -4.30
CA SER A 272 14.06 -15.23 -3.57
C SER A 272 15.06 -16.39 -3.65
N GLN A 273 14.59 -17.61 -3.95
CA GLN A 273 15.40 -18.82 -4.13
C GLN A 273 15.83 -19.03 -5.59
N SER A 274 15.41 -18.17 -6.52
CA SER A 274 15.61 -18.41 -7.93
C SER A 274 17.08 -18.26 -8.36
N PRO A 275 17.50 -18.98 -9.42
CA PRO A 275 18.81 -18.79 -10.04
C PRO A 275 18.99 -17.36 -10.56
N GLU A 276 17.92 -16.72 -11.07
CA GLU A 276 17.99 -15.33 -11.56
C GLU A 276 18.38 -14.37 -10.42
N VAL A 277 17.75 -14.49 -9.24
CA VAL A 277 18.10 -13.67 -8.08
C VAL A 277 19.52 -13.95 -7.61
N THR A 278 19.96 -15.21 -7.65
CA THR A 278 21.35 -15.57 -7.28
C THR A 278 22.39 -14.91 -8.18
N LEU A 279 22.18 -14.93 -9.50
CA LEU A 279 23.06 -14.26 -10.47
C LEU A 279 23.02 -12.73 -10.31
N GLU A 280 21.84 -12.18 -10.04
CA GLU A 280 21.67 -10.74 -9.81
C GLU A 280 22.36 -10.28 -8.52
N ILE A 281 22.38 -11.12 -7.48
CA ILE A 281 23.17 -10.86 -6.26
C ILE A 281 24.65 -10.71 -6.59
N GLU A 282 25.23 -11.61 -7.39
CA GLU A 282 26.64 -11.51 -7.80
C GLU A 282 26.90 -10.19 -8.54
N ARG A 283 26.04 -9.85 -9.50
CA ARG A 283 26.12 -8.60 -10.27
C ARG A 283 26.08 -7.36 -9.36
N VAL A 284 25.11 -7.28 -8.46
CA VAL A 284 24.91 -6.15 -7.53
C VAL A 284 26.05 -6.04 -6.52
N MET A 285 26.53 -7.16 -6.00
CA MET A 285 27.66 -7.19 -5.07
C MET A 285 28.96 -6.67 -5.71
N ASP A 286 29.21 -7.02 -6.97
CA ASP A 286 30.37 -6.56 -7.73
C ASP A 286 30.22 -5.09 -8.16
N GLU A 287 29.06 -4.69 -8.68
CA GLU A 287 28.79 -3.33 -9.15
C GLU A 287 28.99 -2.28 -8.06
N PHE A 288 28.52 -2.57 -6.85
CA PHE A 288 28.56 -1.65 -5.72
C PHE A 288 29.70 -1.92 -4.73
N ASP A 289 30.63 -2.80 -5.07
CA ASP A 289 31.74 -3.26 -4.20
C ASP A 289 31.25 -3.58 -2.77
N LEU A 290 30.28 -4.48 -2.63
CA LEU A 290 29.69 -4.82 -1.32
C LEU A 290 30.41 -5.99 -0.62
N GLY A 291 31.43 -6.57 -1.27
CA GLY A 291 32.19 -7.71 -0.77
C GLY A 291 32.79 -7.46 0.63
N GLY A 292 32.48 -8.36 1.57
CA GLY A 292 32.98 -8.30 2.95
C GLY A 292 32.38 -7.20 3.82
N LYS A 293 31.38 -6.45 3.32
CA LYS A 293 30.71 -5.36 4.03
C LYS A 293 29.38 -5.83 4.60
N VAL A 294 28.93 -5.19 5.68
CA VAL A 294 27.57 -5.34 6.23
C VAL A 294 26.65 -4.37 5.50
N VAL A 295 25.67 -4.91 4.78
CA VAL A 295 24.76 -4.09 3.97
C VAL A 295 23.46 -3.82 4.71
N GLY A 296 23.11 -2.54 4.89
CA GLY A 296 21.79 -2.08 5.29
C GLY A 296 20.96 -1.70 4.06
N LEU A 297 19.63 -1.81 4.17
CA LEU A 297 18.72 -1.54 3.06
C LEU A 297 17.52 -0.69 3.48
N GLY A 298 17.18 0.28 2.63
CA GLY A 298 15.90 0.98 2.64
C GLY A 298 15.30 0.98 1.25
N ILE A 299 14.03 0.57 1.11
CA ILE A 299 13.29 0.60 -0.16
C ILE A 299 12.02 1.39 0.07
N ASP A 300 11.86 2.52 -0.61
CA ASP A 300 10.68 3.36 -0.46
C ASP A 300 10.38 4.13 -1.74
N ARG A 301 9.12 4.41 -2.01
CA ARG A 301 8.78 5.55 -2.89
C ARG A 301 9.25 6.83 -2.20
N ILE A 302 9.80 7.78 -2.95
CA ILE A 302 10.16 9.09 -2.37
C ILE A 302 8.87 9.83 -2.00
N ASP A 303 8.53 9.77 -0.72
CA ASP A 303 7.32 10.29 -0.11
C ASP A 303 7.65 10.72 1.32
N TYR A 304 7.11 11.86 1.75
CA TYR A 304 7.48 12.49 3.03
C TYR A 304 7.03 11.66 4.24
N THR A 305 6.09 10.74 4.03
CA THR A 305 5.65 9.76 5.02
C THR A 305 6.71 8.70 5.35
N LYS A 306 7.74 8.51 4.52
CA LYS A 306 8.69 7.39 4.64
C LYS A 306 9.88 7.66 5.55
N GLY A 307 10.04 8.90 6.01
CA GLY A 307 11.09 9.27 6.96
C GLY A 307 12.51 9.10 6.41
N ILE A 308 12.70 9.16 5.08
CA ILE A 308 14.00 8.97 4.43
C ILE A 308 15.07 9.95 4.97
N PRO A 309 14.80 11.27 5.14
CA PRO A 309 15.78 12.17 5.76
C PRO A 309 16.16 11.77 7.19
N HIS A 310 15.20 11.27 7.98
CA HIS A 310 15.44 10.83 9.35
C HIS A 310 16.34 9.61 9.39
N ARG A 311 16.14 8.68 8.45
CA ARG A 311 16.97 7.50 8.25
C ARG A 311 18.41 7.87 7.90
N ILE A 312 18.59 8.74 6.89
CA ILE A 312 19.92 9.19 6.45
C ILE A 312 20.69 9.84 7.61
N ARG A 313 20.05 10.76 8.35
CA ARG A 313 20.64 11.36 9.56
C ARG A 313 21.03 10.33 10.61
N SER A 314 20.21 9.32 10.83
CA SER A 314 20.48 8.27 11.82
C SER A 314 21.62 7.35 11.40
N ILE A 315 21.77 7.08 10.10
CA ILE A 315 22.94 6.39 9.55
C ILE A 315 24.21 7.24 9.73
N GLY A 316 24.14 8.54 9.44
CA GLY A 316 25.24 9.46 9.72
C GLY A 316 25.63 9.44 11.20
N ARG A 317 24.64 9.49 12.09
CA ARG A 317 24.85 9.41 13.55
C ARG A 317 25.45 8.08 13.99
N PHE A 318 25.05 6.97 13.37
CA PHE A 318 25.67 5.65 13.61
C PHE A 318 27.18 5.67 13.31
N PHE A 319 27.60 6.26 12.18
CA PHE A 319 29.04 6.37 11.85
C PHE A 319 29.80 7.35 12.77
N GLU A 320 29.15 8.41 13.25
CA GLU A 320 29.75 9.30 14.26
C GLU A 320 30.07 8.57 15.57
N LYS A 321 29.12 7.74 16.04
CA LYS A 321 29.23 7.02 17.31
C LYS A 321 30.18 5.83 17.22
N ASN A 322 30.24 5.17 16.05
CA ASN A 322 30.94 3.91 15.85
C ASN A 322 31.91 3.98 14.65
N PRO A 323 33.00 4.79 14.74
CA PRO A 323 33.94 5.00 13.65
C PRO A 323 34.67 3.71 13.20
N GLU A 324 34.68 2.67 14.01
CA GLU A 324 35.20 1.34 13.67
C GLU A 324 34.44 0.64 12.53
N TYR A 325 33.23 1.10 12.19
CA TYR A 325 32.41 0.58 11.09
C TYR A 325 32.57 1.35 9.78
N THR A 326 33.33 2.45 9.76
CA THR A 326 33.74 3.14 8.53
C THR A 326 34.47 2.16 7.60
N GLY A 327 34.03 2.07 6.35
CA GLY A 327 34.55 1.10 5.37
C GLY A 327 34.00 -0.33 5.50
N LYS A 328 33.23 -0.64 6.55
CA LYS A 328 32.70 -1.98 6.84
C LYS A 328 31.18 -2.07 6.68
N VAL A 329 30.46 -0.99 6.91
CA VAL A 329 28.99 -0.93 6.73
C VAL A 329 28.68 -0.08 5.50
N VAL A 330 27.70 -0.49 4.70
CA VAL A 330 27.15 0.31 3.59
C VAL A 330 25.64 0.29 3.71
N PHE A 331 25.00 1.43 3.56
CA PHE A 331 23.55 1.52 3.49
C PHE A 331 23.11 1.78 2.05
N VAL A 332 22.22 0.93 1.51
CA VAL A 332 21.62 1.13 0.19
C VAL A 332 20.21 1.68 0.37
N GLN A 333 19.97 2.87 -0.17
CA GLN A 333 18.63 3.46 -0.27
C GLN A 333 18.16 3.36 -1.72
N ALA A 334 17.15 2.54 -1.98
CA ALA A 334 16.49 2.45 -3.28
C ALA A 334 15.13 3.16 -3.25
N GLY A 335 14.79 3.87 -4.32
CA GLY A 335 13.49 4.53 -4.41
C GLY A 335 13.36 5.51 -5.56
N VAL A 336 12.23 5.43 -6.27
CA VAL A 336 11.90 6.36 -7.36
C VAL A 336 11.04 7.52 -6.88
N MET A 337 11.28 8.70 -7.46
CA MET A 337 10.45 9.87 -7.21
C MET A 337 9.03 9.67 -7.72
N SER A 338 8.04 9.93 -6.86
CA SER A 338 6.63 9.97 -7.25
C SER A 338 6.07 11.38 -7.10
N ARG A 339 5.09 11.75 -7.92
CA ARG A 339 4.34 13.02 -7.78
C ARG A 339 5.24 14.27 -7.81
N ALA A 340 6.27 14.28 -8.66
CA ALA A 340 7.29 15.34 -8.75
C ALA A 340 6.74 16.77 -8.99
N ASN A 341 5.51 16.89 -9.48
CA ASN A 341 4.86 18.18 -9.73
C ASN A 341 4.28 18.82 -8.45
N ILE A 342 4.23 18.12 -7.32
CA ILE A 342 3.73 18.62 -6.04
C ILE A 342 4.90 19.22 -5.24
N HIS A 343 4.73 20.46 -4.76
CA HIS A 343 5.79 21.22 -4.08
C HIS A 343 6.39 20.50 -2.86
N ALA A 344 5.57 19.84 -2.04
CA ALA A 344 6.04 19.08 -0.87
C ALA A 344 7.03 17.96 -1.24
N TYR A 345 6.86 17.32 -2.41
CA TYR A 345 7.77 16.26 -2.89
C TYR A 345 9.08 16.85 -3.43
N GLN A 346 9.03 18.04 -4.04
CA GLN A 346 10.24 18.76 -4.47
C GLN A 346 11.08 19.18 -3.26
N GLN A 347 10.44 19.67 -2.19
CA GLN A 347 11.11 19.98 -0.93
C GLN A 347 11.72 18.75 -0.28
N LEU A 348 11.01 17.62 -0.27
CA LEU A 348 11.53 16.35 0.22
C LEU A 348 12.77 15.90 -0.56
N SER A 349 12.74 15.97 -1.90
CA SER A 349 13.90 15.63 -2.72
C SER A 349 15.11 16.47 -2.35
N ALA A 350 14.95 17.79 -2.24
CA ALA A 350 16.03 18.68 -1.86
C ALA A 350 16.57 18.39 -0.45
N GLN A 351 15.71 17.96 0.49
CA GLN A 351 16.14 17.50 1.80
C GLN A 351 16.93 16.20 1.72
N ILE A 352 16.48 15.23 0.94
CA ILE A 352 17.21 13.95 0.75
C ILE A 352 18.59 14.23 0.16
N ASP A 353 18.67 15.03 -0.91
CA ASP A 353 19.94 15.39 -1.55
C ASP A 353 20.89 16.06 -0.55
N HIS A 354 20.38 17.01 0.25
CA HIS A 354 21.16 17.68 1.27
C HIS A 354 21.71 16.72 2.34
N GLU A 355 20.88 15.81 2.85
CA GLU A 355 21.29 14.86 3.90
C GLU A 355 22.28 13.81 3.34
N LEU A 356 22.10 13.39 2.08
CA LEU A 356 23.06 12.53 1.38
C LEU A 356 24.40 13.24 1.21
N GLU A 357 24.40 14.50 0.77
CA GLU A 357 25.61 15.31 0.62
C GLU A 357 26.34 15.50 1.97
N ASP A 358 25.62 15.76 3.06
CA ASP A 358 26.23 15.87 4.40
C ASP A 358 26.87 14.54 4.82
N VAL A 359 26.10 13.46 4.85
CA VAL A 359 26.59 12.17 5.37
C VAL A 359 27.68 11.59 4.47
N ASN A 360 27.46 11.50 3.15
CA ASN A 360 28.48 10.98 2.25
C ASN A 360 29.71 11.91 2.21
N GLY A 361 29.54 13.23 2.23
CA GLY A 361 30.65 14.18 2.23
C GLY A 361 31.54 14.09 3.46
N ARG A 362 30.97 13.73 4.62
CA ARG A 362 31.71 13.62 5.88
C ARG A 362 32.47 12.31 6.05
N PHE A 363 31.94 11.20 5.54
CA PHE A 363 32.48 9.87 5.84
C PHE A 363 33.09 9.16 4.65
N SER A 364 32.73 9.48 3.40
CA SER A 364 33.26 8.76 2.24
C SER A 364 34.78 8.80 2.16
N THR A 365 35.34 7.75 1.58
CA THR A 365 36.76 7.64 1.24
C THR A 365 36.89 7.33 -0.25
N ASP A 366 38.12 7.31 -0.79
CA ASP A 366 38.36 7.07 -2.22
C ASP A 366 37.73 5.78 -2.75
N ASN A 367 37.56 4.75 -1.90
CA ASN A 367 37.05 3.43 -2.29
C ASN A 367 35.80 2.98 -1.49
N TRP A 368 35.13 3.89 -0.77
CA TRP A 368 33.95 3.53 0.02
C TRP A 368 33.03 4.72 0.25
N GLN A 369 31.73 4.49 0.07
CA GLN A 369 30.67 5.43 0.43
C GLN A 369 29.77 4.80 1.50
N PRO A 370 29.36 5.56 2.53
CA PRO A 370 28.49 5.04 3.57
C PRO A 370 27.06 4.80 3.06
N ILE A 371 26.56 5.64 2.14
CA ILE A 371 25.20 5.54 1.60
C ILE A 371 25.24 5.52 0.07
N ILE A 372 24.72 4.45 -0.52
CA ILE A 372 24.48 4.32 -1.96
C ILE A 372 23.00 4.61 -2.21
N TYR A 373 22.71 5.68 -2.96
CA TYR A 373 21.34 6.06 -3.32
C TYR A 373 21.05 5.65 -4.77
N LEU A 374 19.98 4.86 -4.95
CA LEU A 374 19.51 4.36 -6.24
C LEU A 374 18.15 5.02 -6.55
N PRO A 375 18.13 6.14 -7.31
CA PRO A 375 16.93 6.94 -7.55
C PRO A 375 16.01 6.39 -8.66
N ASP A 376 16.41 5.30 -9.31
CA ASP A 376 15.72 4.73 -10.46
C ASP A 376 14.69 3.67 -10.08
N ASP A 377 13.75 3.40 -11.00
CA ASP A 377 12.85 2.27 -10.89
C ASP A 377 13.63 0.98 -11.15
N LEU A 378 13.90 0.22 -10.08
CA LEU A 378 14.72 -0.98 -10.15
C LEU A 378 13.88 -2.19 -10.57
N PRO A 379 14.42 -3.09 -11.43
CA PRO A 379 13.77 -4.35 -11.75
C PRO A 379 13.43 -5.17 -10.49
N ALA A 380 12.34 -5.92 -10.53
CA ALA A 380 11.89 -6.77 -9.41
C ALA A 380 13.01 -7.72 -8.93
N VAL A 381 13.76 -8.34 -9.86
CA VAL A 381 14.89 -9.22 -9.55
C VAL A 381 16.00 -8.50 -8.78
N THR A 382 16.27 -7.22 -9.11
CA THR A 382 17.26 -6.40 -8.41
C THR A 382 16.78 -6.04 -7.00
N LEU A 383 15.49 -5.72 -6.83
CA LEU A 383 14.91 -5.49 -5.50
C LEU A 383 14.94 -6.77 -4.64
N ALA A 384 14.65 -7.93 -5.21
CA ALA A 384 14.77 -9.23 -4.54
C ALA A 384 16.23 -9.52 -4.13
N ALA A 385 17.19 -9.28 -5.03
CA ALA A 385 18.62 -9.40 -4.74
C ALA A 385 19.06 -8.47 -3.59
N LEU A 386 18.63 -7.20 -3.59
CA LEU A 386 18.94 -6.26 -2.52
C LEU A 386 18.40 -6.73 -1.16
N ARG A 387 17.15 -7.22 -1.08
CA ARG A 387 16.58 -7.77 0.15
C ARG A 387 17.37 -8.98 0.66
N ARG A 388 17.86 -9.83 -0.25
CA ARG A 388 18.70 -11.00 0.05
C ARG A 388 20.11 -10.63 0.53
N ILE A 389 20.71 -9.59 -0.04
CA ILE A 389 22.04 -9.09 0.34
C ILE A 389 22.01 -8.45 1.75
N ALA A 390 20.95 -7.71 2.05
CA ALA A 390 20.90 -6.85 3.23
C ALA A 390 20.95 -7.63 4.56
N ARG A 391 21.93 -7.33 5.42
CA ARG A 391 22.00 -7.79 6.82
C ARG A 391 20.86 -7.20 7.64
N PHE A 392 20.46 -5.97 7.36
CA PHE A 392 19.33 -5.34 8.01
C PHE A 392 18.52 -4.48 7.04
N CYS A 393 17.21 -4.44 7.23
CA CYS A 393 16.29 -3.58 6.48
C CYS A 393 15.69 -2.54 7.42
N VAL A 394 15.59 -1.30 6.94
CA VAL A 394 15.10 -0.16 7.71
C VAL A 394 13.82 0.38 7.11
N VAL A 395 12.74 0.29 7.87
CA VAL A 395 11.42 0.82 7.54
C VAL A 395 11.07 1.90 8.56
N SER A 396 11.47 3.14 8.25
CA SER A 396 11.43 4.28 9.18
C SER A 396 10.27 5.26 8.91
N SER A 397 9.12 4.76 8.44
CA SER A 397 8.01 5.64 8.08
C SER A 397 7.51 6.46 9.27
N LEU A 398 7.20 7.73 9.02
CA LEU A 398 6.66 8.67 10.00
C LEU A 398 5.19 8.40 10.29
N HIS A 399 4.45 7.92 9.29
CA HIS A 399 3.09 7.38 9.45
C HIS A 399 2.77 6.56 8.19
N ASP A 400 2.35 5.31 8.34
CA ASP A 400 2.04 4.41 7.22
C ASP A 400 0.90 3.46 7.57
N GLY A 401 -0.01 3.24 6.63
CA GLY A 401 -1.17 2.38 6.85
C GLY A 401 -0.78 0.94 7.19
N MET A 402 0.27 0.43 6.55
CA MET A 402 0.83 -0.91 6.80
C MET A 402 2.34 -0.95 6.63
N ASN A 403 2.83 -0.63 5.44
CA ASN A 403 4.20 -0.87 4.95
C ASN A 403 4.48 -2.34 4.55
N LEU A 404 4.31 -2.64 3.26
CA LEU A 404 4.56 -3.97 2.70
C LEU A 404 6.04 -4.29 2.52
N VAL A 405 6.92 -3.29 2.38
CA VAL A 405 8.37 -3.52 2.24
C VAL A 405 8.93 -4.29 3.44
N ALA A 406 8.43 -4.00 4.65
CA ALA A 406 8.76 -4.77 5.85
C ALA A 406 8.42 -6.27 5.70
N LYS A 407 7.22 -6.57 5.20
CA LYS A 407 6.74 -7.95 5.00
C LYS A 407 7.44 -8.64 3.84
N GLU A 408 7.72 -7.94 2.75
CA GLU A 408 8.50 -8.43 1.60
C GLU A 408 9.93 -8.79 2.02
N TYR A 409 10.58 -7.95 2.84
CA TYR A 409 11.89 -8.28 3.39
C TYR A 409 11.83 -9.58 4.18
N VAL A 410 10.93 -9.69 5.16
CA VAL A 410 10.75 -10.89 5.98
C VAL A 410 10.47 -12.14 5.11
N ALA A 411 9.56 -12.03 4.14
CA ALA A 411 9.22 -13.13 3.23
C ALA A 411 10.40 -13.56 2.35
N SER A 412 11.28 -12.63 1.93
CA SER A 412 12.45 -12.94 1.10
C SER A 412 13.60 -13.66 1.85
N ARG A 413 13.61 -13.62 3.19
CA ARG A 413 14.65 -14.22 4.03
C ARG A 413 14.41 -15.71 4.28
N PHE A 414 14.33 -16.51 3.22
CA PHE A 414 14.21 -17.97 3.33
C PHE A 414 15.43 -18.62 4.03
N ASP A 415 16.54 -17.90 4.08
CA ASP A 415 17.74 -18.26 4.85
C ASP A 415 17.58 -18.06 6.36
N GLU A 416 16.43 -17.53 6.79
CA GLU A 416 16.09 -17.21 8.17
C GLU A 416 17.13 -16.28 8.82
N ASP A 417 17.73 -15.37 8.05
CA ASP A 417 18.75 -14.43 8.54
C ASP A 417 18.32 -12.99 8.26
N GLY A 418 18.98 -12.04 8.93
CA GLY A 418 18.74 -10.61 8.79
C GLY A 418 17.95 -9.99 9.93
N VAL A 419 17.91 -8.66 9.97
CA VAL A 419 17.24 -7.86 11.02
C VAL A 419 16.31 -6.84 10.39
N LEU A 420 15.09 -6.75 10.89
CA LEU A 420 14.16 -5.68 10.52
C LEU A 420 14.20 -4.59 11.59
N ILE A 421 14.51 -3.36 11.19
CA ILE A 421 14.33 -2.15 12.01
C ILE A 421 13.06 -1.47 11.53
N LEU A 422 12.08 -1.28 12.41
CA LEU A 422 10.73 -0.90 12.03
C LEU A 422 10.19 0.26 12.88
N SER A 423 9.58 1.23 12.22
CA SER A 423 8.90 2.33 12.89
C SER A 423 7.60 1.85 13.56
N PRO A 424 7.31 2.27 14.81
CA PRO A 424 6.04 1.97 15.47
C PRO A 424 4.85 2.67 14.79
N PHE A 425 5.10 3.63 13.89
CA PHE A 425 4.07 4.37 13.15
C PHE A 425 3.65 3.68 11.84
N THR A 426 3.85 2.36 11.76
CA THR A 426 3.46 1.53 10.62
C THR A 426 2.49 0.45 11.07
N GLY A 427 1.45 0.16 10.26
CA GLY A 427 0.55 -0.94 10.58
C GLY A 427 1.28 -2.30 10.75
N SER A 428 2.36 -2.52 10.01
CA SER A 428 3.18 -3.74 10.10
C SER A 428 3.83 -3.93 11.48
N ALA A 429 4.03 -2.86 12.27
CA ALA A 429 4.59 -2.97 13.61
C ALA A 429 3.67 -3.69 14.61
N HIS A 430 2.36 -3.76 14.32
CA HIS A 430 1.41 -4.52 15.13
C HIS A 430 1.57 -6.05 14.95
N GLU A 431 2.10 -6.49 13.80
CA GLU A 431 2.28 -7.91 13.48
C GLU A 431 3.74 -8.36 13.63
N LEU A 432 4.71 -7.52 13.22
CA LEU A 432 6.14 -7.85 13.19
C LEU A 432 6.86 -7.49 14.50
N THR A 433 6.38 -8.04 15.61
CA THR A 433 6.81 -7.63 16.97
C THR A 433 8.23 -8.04 17.36
N ASP A 434 8.83 -9.02 16.68
CA ASP A 434 10.24 -9.43 16.87
C ASP A 434 11.25 -8.53 16.12
N SER A 435 10.78 -7.46 15.44
CA SER A 435 11.63 -6.42 14.85
C SER A 435 12.27 -5.50 15.91
N LEU A 436 13.30 -4.75 15.52
CA LEU A 436 13.82 -3.65 16.33
C LEU A 436 12.96 -2.41 16.11
N ILE A 437 12.06 -2.13 17.07
CA ILE A 437 11.16 -0.98 16.99
C ILE A 437 11.91 0.31 17.30
N VAL A 438 11.84 1.28 16.38
CA VAL A 438 12.53 2.56 16.51
C VAL A 438 11.63 3.75 16.22
N ASN A 439 11.67 4.76 17.09
CA ASN A 439 11.04 6.04 16.77
C ASN A 439 11.92 6.80 15.75
N PRO A 440 11.47 7.04 14.50
CA PRO A 440 12.26 7.74 13.48
C PRO A 440 12.66 9.18 13.88
N TYR A 441 12.01 9.79 14.87
CA TYR A 441 12.37 11.11 15.38
C TYR A 441 13.52 11.06 16.41
N ALA A 442 13.86 9.89 16.94
CA ALA A 442 14.88 9.70 17.95
C ALA A 442 16.21 9.25 17.32
N THR A 443 16.91 10.18 16.67
CA THR A 443 18.16 9.89 15.91
C THR A 443 19.21 9.12 16.72
N GLU A 444 19.34 9.38 18.03
CA GLU A 444 20.29 8.69 18.90
C GLU A 444 19.94 7.21 19.09
N GLU A 445 18.68 6.94 19.47
CA GLU A 445 18.17 5.59 19.67
C GLU A 445 18.14 4.81 18.35
N PHE A 446 17.88 5.51 17.24
CA PHE A 446 17.92 4.90 15.91
C PHE A 446 19.34 4.51 15.51
N ALA A 447 20.33 5.35 15.76
CA ALA A 447 21.73 4.98 15.55
C ALA A 447 22.13 3.76 16.41
N ASP A 448 21.63 3.67 17.65
CA ASP A 448 21.87 2.52 18.54
C ASP A 448 21.19 1.25 18.01
N ALA A 449 19.95 1.34 17.51
CA ALA A 449 19.27 0.19 16.88
C ALA A 449 19.98 -0.30 15.61
N ILE A 450 20.62 0.60 14.85
CA ILE A 450 21.46 0.21 13.70
C ILE A 450 22.69 -0.57 14.18
N LEU A 451 23.34 -0.12 15.27
CA LEU A 451 24.45 -0.86 15.88
C LEU A 451 24.00 -2.25 16.34
N ASP A 452 22.87 -2.32 17.05
CA ASP A 452 22.29 -3.60 17.49
C ASP A 452 22.05 -4.54 16.29
N ALA A 453 21.50 -4.04 15.18
CA ALA A 453 21.28 -4.84 13.97
C ALA A 453 22.59 -5.31 13.31
N VAL A 454 23.64 -4.50 13.34
CA VAL A 454 24.97 -4.84 12.81
C VAL A 454 25.66 -5.91 13.67
N GLU A 455 25.55 -5.81 14.98
CA GLU A 455 26.22 -6.70 15.94
C GLU A 455 25.40 -7.92 16.36
N MET A 456 24.10 -7.97 16.03
CA MET A 456 23.18 -9.01 16.48
C MET A 456 23.72 -10.41 16.15
N PRO A 457 23.87 -11.32 17.13
CA PRO A 457 24.35 -12.68 16.89
C PRO A 457 23.46 -13.47 15.92
N ALA A 458 24.05 -14.40 15.17
CA ALA A 458 23.34 -15.16 14.15
C ALA A 458 22.14 -15.98 14.68
N GLU A 459 22.26 -16.52 15.89
CA GLU A 459 21.18 -17.25 16.55
C GLU A 459 19.98 -16.33 16.84
N GLU A 460 20.22 -15.14 17.38
CA GLU A 460 19.15 -14.18 17.67
C GLU A 460 18.47 -13.66 16.39
N ARG A 461 19.26 -13.33 15.35
CA ARG A 461 18.70 -12.92 14.04
C ARG A 461 17.77 -14.01 13.50
N ARG A 462 18.20 -15.26 13.60
CA ARG A 462 17.41 -16.40 13.14
C ARG A 462 16.11 -16.57 13.91
N GLU A 463 16.17 -16.55 15.23
CA GLU A 463 14.97 -16.69 16.06
C GLU A 463 13.92 -15.62 15.74
N ARG A 464 14.35 -14.35 15.62
CA ARG A 464 13.47 -13.24 15.27
C ARG A 464 12.90 -13.39 13.87
N MET A 465 13.73 -13.74 12.89
CA MET A 465 13.30 -13.87 11.50
C MET A 465 12.31 -15.02 11.32
N VAL A 466 12.53 -16.17 11.95
CA VAL A 466 11.58 -17.30 11.91
C VAL A 466 10.20 -16.89 12.43
N ARG A 467 10.13 -16.24 13.60
CA ARG A 467 8.85 -15.80 14.17
C ARG A 467 8.13 -14.79 13.28
N MET A 468 8.85 -13.83 12.72
CA MET A 468 8.26 -12.86 11.79
C MET A 468 7.79 -13.54 10.49
N ARG A 469 8.54 -14.50 9.97
CA ARG A 469 8.15 -15.27 8.78
C ARG A 469 6.87 -16.06 9.01
N ASP A 470 6.76 -16.77 10.15
CA ASP A 470 5.56 -17.51 10.52
C ASP A 470 4.31 -16.60 10.52
N VAL A 471 4.44 -15.37 11.05
CA VAL A 471 3.35 -14.38 11.06
C VAL A 471 2.94 -13.96 9.65
N VAL A 472 3.90 -13.68 8.75
CA VAL A 472 3.61 -13.24 7.37
C VAL A 472 3.07 -14.39 6.52
N GLU A 473 3.56 -15.61 6.74
CA GLU A 473 3.07 -16.84 6.08
C GLU A 473 1.61 -17.12 6.47
N GLU A 474 1.27 -17.03 7.76
CA GLU A 474 -0.10 -17.26 8.25
C GLU A 474 -1.06 -16.14 7.84
N ASN A 475 -0.64 -14.88 7.99
CA ASN A 475 -1.43 -13.69 7.66
C ASN A 475 -1.01 -13.14 6.29
N ASN A 476 -1.03 -14.00 5.26
CA ASN A 476 -0.67 -13.61 3.89
C ASN A 476 -1.81 -12.88 3.15
N ILE A 477 -1.54 -12.45 1.91
CA ILE A 477 -2.53 -11.70 1.10
C ILE A 477 -3.83 -12.48 0.85
N TYR A 478 -3.74 -13.81 0.74
CA TYR A 478 -4.90 -14.67 0.50
C TYR A 478 -5.81 -14.76 1.72
N MET A 479 -5.24 -14.82 2.93
CA MET A 479 -5.99 -14.73 4.19
C MET A 479 -6.70 -13.38 4.32
N TRP A 480 -6.00 -12.27 3.99
CA TRP A 480 -6.57 -10.93 4.02
C TRP A 480 -7.81 -10.83 3.11
N ALA A 481 -7.67 -11.24 1.85
CA ALA A 481 -8.77 -11.22 0.89
C ALA A 481 -9.92 -12.12 1.35
N ALA A 482 -9.61 -13.34 1.80
CA ALA A 482 -10.60 -14.31 2.26
C ALA A 482 -11.50 -13.74 3.37
N ARG A 483 -10.89 -13.14 4.41
CA ARG A 483 -11.63 -12.52 5.52
C ARG A 483 -12.51 -11.37 5.03
N LEU A 484 -11.96 -10.51 4.17
CA LEU A 484 -12.67 -9.35 3.65
C LEU A 484 -13.89 -9.76 2.82
N PHE A 485 -13.74 -10.69 1.87
CA PHE A 485 -14.86 -11.14 1.02
C PHE A 485 -15.96 -11.82 1.83
N VAL A 486 -15.58 -12.68 2.79
CA VAL A 486 -16.54 -13.32 3.69
C VAL A 486 -17.33 -12.28 4.46
N ASP A 487 -16.66 -11.31 5.06
CA ASP A 487 -17.32 -10.26 5.83
C ASP A 487 -18.17 -9.34 4.95
N MET A 488 -17.72 -9.03 3.73
CA MET A 488 -18.47 -8.21 2.79
C MET A 488 -19.78 -8.90 2.39
N MET A 489 -19.70 -10.15 1.94
CA MET A 489 -20.85 -10.90 1.46
C MET A 489 -21.81 -11.32 2.59
N GLN A 490 -21.28 -11.71 3.75
CA GLN A 490 -22.13 -12.07 4.89
C GLN A 490 -22.66 -10.85 5.64
N GLY A 491 -21.85 -9.77 5.71
CA GLY A 491 -22.20 -8.50 6.30
C GLY A 491 -23.40 -7.87 5.60
N ALA A 492 -23.35 -7.75 4.26
CA ALA A 492 -24.46 -7.26 3.45
C ALA A 492 -25.76 -8.07 3.67
N ARG A 493 -25.66 -9.40 3.80
CA ARG A 493 -26.82 -10.27 4.06
C ARG A 493 -27.43 -10.10 5.46
N ARG A 494 -26.62 -9.70 6.46
CA ARG A 494 -27.06 -9.50 7.85
C ARG A 494 -27.59 -8.08 8.08
N SER A 495 -26.91 -7.10 7.51
CA SER A 495 -27.21 -5.68 7.66
C SER A 495 -28.54 -5.31 6.98
N ARG A 496 -28.91 -5.99 5.89
CA ARG A 496 -30.18 -5.83 5.17
C ARG A 496 -31.36 -6.62 5.78
N ARG A 497 -31.18 -7.36 6.89
CA ARG A 497 -32.31 -7.95 7.62
C ARG A 497 -32.94 -6.89 8.53
N PRO A 498 -34.25 -6.63 8.46
CA PRO A 498 -34.89 -5.69 9.37
C PRO A 498 -34.67 -6.16 10.81
N ILE A 499 -34.07 -5.30 11.64
CA ILE A 499 -34.02 -5.51 13.09
C ILE A 499 -35.48 -5.57 13.54
N ARG A 500 -35.95 -6.77 13.91
CA ARG A 500 -37.24 -6.90 14.58
C ARG A 500 -37.13 -6.11 15.88
N SER A 501 -37.84 -4.99 15.96
CA SER A 501 -38.08 -4.28 17.21
C SER A 501 -38.61 -5.29 18.23
N LEU A 502 -37.90 -5.46 19.34
CA LEU A 502 -38.41 -6.18 20.51
C LEU A 502 -39.52 -5.40 21.21
#